data_AF-A0A846D7M5-F1
#
_entry.id   AF-A0A846D7M5-F1
#
_cell.length_a   1.000
_cell.length_b   1.000
_cell.length_c   1.000
_cell.angle_alpha   90.00
_cell.angle_beta   90.00
_cell.angle_gamma   90.00
#
_symmetry.space_group_name_H-M   'P 1'
#
loop_
_entity.id
_entity.type
_entity.pdbx_description
1 polymer ?
#
loop_
_entity_poly.entity_id
_entity_poly.type
_entity_poly.pdbx_seq_one_letter_code
_entity_poly.pdbx_strand_id
1 'polypeptide(L)'
;MHTKQQNWIQKKAIYTPDQLIVNGVEVMQDWEITYMKKLASIATSNGGQILELGFGLGLSAGFIQDSPDIEKHTILEAHPDVREFAQQKFPEALRIGRMEIVPGFWQEVSSRFDDESFDGILFDTVPLTPEDAGSFHQHDFFKEAGRLLKKSGTFTYFSRVATEIPEAHQKLLREAGFSKIDFEVVDVNPPVPSQYWDYKTIVAPIIKK
;
A
#
# COMPACT_ATOMS: atom_id res chain seq x y z
N MET A 1 -9.94 19.85 4.25
CA MET A 1 -8.84 19.31 3.43
C MET A 1 -7.65 20.24 3.54
N HIS A 2 -6.49 19.69 3.86
CA HIS A 2 -5.22 20.41 3.81
C HIS A 2 -4.85 20.73 2.36
N THR A 3 -4.16 21.85 2.11
CA THR A 3 -3.86 22.36 0.77
C THR A 3 -3.17 21.33 -0.14
N LYS A 4 -2.36 20.42 0.43
CA LYS A 4 -1.69 19.33 -0.30
C LYS A 4 -2.65 18.25 -0.84
N GLN A 5 -3.64 17.85 -0.04
CA GLN A 5 -4.63 16.84 -0.43
C GLN A 5 -5.54 17.34 -1.56
N GLN A 6 -5.97 18.60 -1.49
CA GLN A 6 -6.73 19.25 -2.56
C GLN A 6 -5.91 19.31 -3.85
N ASN A 7 -4.64 19.71 -3.75
CA ASN A 7 -3.77 19.74 -4.91
C ASN A 7 -3.62 18.33 -5.52
N TRP A 8 -3.51 17.28 -4.72
CA TRP A 8 -3.41 15.91 -5.22
C TRP A 8 -4.62 15.48 -6.06
N ILE A 9 -5.83 15.62 -5.52
CA ILE A 9 -7.06 15.13 -6.18
C ILE A 9 -7.49 15.96 -7.40
N GLN A 10 -6.97 17.19 -7.55
CA GLN A 10 -7.27 18.07 -8.67
C GLN A 10 -6.35 17.85 -9.87
N LYS A 11 -5.24 17.13 -9.68
CA LYS A 11 -4.28 16.85 -10.75
C LYS A 11 -4.78 15.66 -11.55
N LYS A 12 -4.47 15.67 -12.84
CA LYS A 12 -4.83 14.56 -13.73
C LYS A 12 -3.82 13.43 -13.54
N ALA A 13 -4.32 12.20 -13.46
CA ALA A 13 -3.48 11.01 -13.55
C ALA A 13 -3.10 10.75 -15.00
N ILE A 14 -1.81 10.52 -15.23
CA ILE A 14 -1.26 10.20 -16.54
C ILE A 14 -0.82 8.74 -16.50
N TYR A 15 -1.46 7.92 -17.32
CA TYR A 15 -1.14 6.50 -17.47
C TYR A 15 -0.36 6.27 -18.76
N THR A 16 0.71 5.50 -18.66
CA THR A 16 1.37 4.85 -19.80
C THR A 16 1.29 3.33 -19.58
N PRO A 17 1.71 2.49 -20.55
CA PRO A 17 1.67 1.04 -20.37
C PRO A 17 2.44 0.54 -19.14
N ASP A 18 3.49 1.27 -18.74
CA ASP A 18 4.48 0.92 -17.74
C ASP A 18 4.44 1.78 -16.46
N GLN A 19 3.73 2.92 -16.45
CA GLN A 19 3.78 3.84 -15.31
C GLN A 19 2.49 4.64 -15.06
N LEU A 20 2.36 5.11 -13.82
CA LEU A 20 1.39 6.12 -13.38
C LEU A 20 2.14 7.35 -12.87
N ILE A 21 1.81 8.51 -13.42
CA ILE A 21 2.32 9.82 -12.97
C ILE A 21 1.16 10.71 -12.54
N VAL A 22 1.31 11.35 -11.38
CA VAL A 22 0.38 12.38 -10.90
C VAL A 22 1.20 13.61 -10.49
N ASN A 23 0.88 14.77 -11.07
CA ASN A 23 1.57 16.03 -10.76
C ASN A 23 3.11 15.98 -10.89
N GLY A 24 3.62 15.20 -11.85
CA GLY A 24 5.07 15.03 -12.06
C GLY A 24 5.77 14.11 -11.04
N VAL A 25 4.99 13.41 -10.20
CA VAL A 25 5.47 12.36 -9.31
C VAL A 25 5.21 11.01 -9.98
N GLU A 26 6.25 10.21 -10.16
CA GLU A 26 6.18 8.80 -10.51
C GLU A 26 5.55 8.05 -9.33
N VAL A 27 4.27 7.71 -9.46
CA VAL A 27 3.48 7.09 -8.39
C VAL A 27 3.68 5.59 -8.35
N MET A 28 3.77 4.95 -9.52
CA MET A 28 3.88 3.49 -9.64
C MET A 28 4.48 3.12 -10.99
N GLN A 29 5.33 2.09 -11.02
CA GLN A 29 5.93 1.55 -12.26
C GLN A 29 5.90 0.02 -12.31
N ASP A 30 5.99 -0.55 -13.52
CA ASP A 30 5.95 -1.99 -13.75
C ASP A 30 7.19 -2.77 -13.26
N TRP A 31 8.35 -2.12 -13.11
CA TRP A 31 9.55 -2.76 -12.56
C TRP A 31 9.32 -3.28 -11.13
N GLU A 32 8.30 -2.76 -10.45
CA GLU A 32 7.91 -3.14 -9.09
C GLU A 32 7.10 -4.45 -9.04
N ILE A 33 6.68 -5.03 -10.17
CA ILE A 33 5.76 -6.18 -10.21
C ILE A 33 6.18 -7.31 -9.26
N THR A 34 7.45 -7.72 -9.27
CA THR A 34 7.95 -8.81 -8.42
C THR A 34 7.83 -8.46 -6.94
N TYR A 35 8.10 -7.20 -6.61
CA TYR A 35 8.00 -6.70 -5.24
C TYR A 35 6.55 -6.58 -4.79
N MET A 36 5.66 -6.04 -5.64
CA MET A 36 4.22 -5.98 -5.38
C MET A 36 3.59 -7.35 -5.20
N LYS A 37 4.04 -8.35 -5.98
CA LYS A 37 3.63 -9.75 -5.78
C LYS A 37 4.02 -10.27 -4.40
N LYS A 38 5.22 -9.93 -3.92
CA LYS A 38 5.67 -10.31 -2.57
C LYS A 38 4.84 -9.63 -1.50
N LEU A 39 4.60 -8.32 -1.59
CA LEU A 39 3.76 -7.60 -0.64
C LEU A 39 2.33 -8.16 -0.61
N ALA A 40 1.72 -8.39 -1.78
CA ALA A 40 0.40 -9.01 -1.88
C ALA A 40 0.35 -10.38 -1.19
N SER A 41 1.34 -11.24 -1.45
CA SER A 41 1.48 -12.55 -0.80
C SER A 41 1.56 -12.45 0.73
N ILE A 42 2.25 -11.44 1.27
CA ILE A 42 2.38 -11.23 2.71
C ILE A 42 1.03 -10.77 3.30
N ALA A 43 0.40 -9.78 2.65
CA ALA A 43 -0.90 -9.25 3.07
C ALA A 43 -1.98 -10.35 3.05
N THR A 44 -2.00 -11.22 2.05
CA THR A 44 -2.99 -12.29 1.95
C THR A 44 -2.63 -13.57 2.68
N SER A 45 -1.52 -13.60 3.45
CA SER A 45 -1.03 -14.83 4.10
C SER A 45 -2.00 -15.48 5.09
N ASN A 46 -2.99 -14.73 5.56
CA ASN A 46 -4.04 -15.22 6.46
C ASN A 46 -5.41 -15.38 5.77
N GLY A 47 -5.54 -15.08 4.47
CA GLY A 47 -6.83 -14.98 3.79
C GLY A 47 -7.71 -13.88 4.37
N GLY A 48 -9.04 -14.05 4.30
CA GLY A 48 -10.01 -13.21 5.01
C GLY A 48 -10.14 -11.78 4.45
N GLN A 49 -10.22 -10.81 5.36
CA GLN A 49 -10.45 -9.39 5.07
C GLN A 49 -9.12 -8.67 4.81
N ILE A 50 -8.92 -8.17 3.60
CA ILE A 50 -7.68 -7.50 3.18
C ILE A 50 -7.92 -6.00 2.98
N LEU A 51 -7.12 -5.16 3.62
CA LEU A 51 -7.08 -3.71 3.38
C LEU A 51 -5.85 -3.35 2.54
N GLU A 52 -6.05 -2.68 1.43
CA GLU A 52 -5.00 -2.07 0.62
C GLU A 52 -5.14 -0.54 0.66
N LEU A 53 -4.04 0.16 0.91
CA LEU A 53 -3.99 1.63 0.92
C LEU A 53 -3.16 2.11 -0.27
N GLY A 54 -3.83 2.74 -1.24
CA GLY A 54 -3.25 3.12 -2.52
C GLY A 54 -3.46 2.03 -3.58
N PHE A 55 -4.15 2.37 -4.67
CA PHE A 55 -4.39 1.40 -5.76
C PHE A 55 -3.27 1.43 -6.80
N GLY A 56 -2.75 2.62 -7.11
CA GLY A 56 -1.72 2.83 -8.13
C GLY A 56 -2.11 2.24 -9.50
N LEU A 57 -1.28 1.33 -10.02
CA LEU A 57 -1.54 0.60 -11.26
C LEU A 57 -2.35 -0.70 -11.05
N GLY A 58 -2.75 -1.03 -9.83
CA GLY A 58 -3.46 -2.25 -9.49
C GLY A 58 -2.62 -3.52 -9.63
N LEU A 59 -1.30 -3.42 -9.40
CA LEU A 59 -0.38 -4.56 -9.47
C LEU A 59 -0.59 -5.50 -8.28
N SER A 60 -0.39 -4.98 -7.06
CA SER A 60 -0.71 -5.66 -5.80
C SER A 60 -2.18 -6.08 -5.75
N ALA A 61 -3.11 -5.19 -6.12
CA ALA A 61 -4.54 -5.50 -6.19
C ALA A 61 -4.85 -6.75 -7.04
N GLY A 62 -4.19 -6.90 -8.20
CA GLY A 62 -4.34 -8.09 -9.05
C GLY A 62 -3.90 -9.36 -8.32
N PHE A 63 -2.70 -9.35 -7.73
CA PHE A 63 -2.20 -10.48 -6.95
C PHE A 63 -3.05 -10.79 -5.71
N ILE A 64 -3.62 -9.78 -5.06
CA ILE A 64 -4.55 -9.96 -3.94
C ILE A 64 -5.84 -10.64 -4.42
N GLN A 65 -6.39 -10.23 -5.57
CA GLN A 65 -7.59 -10.87 -6.13
C GLN A 65 -7.37 -12.32 -6.55
N ASP A 66 -6.16 -12.65 -7.03
CA ASP A 66 -5.76 -14.01 -7.39
C ASP A 66 -5.59 -14.93 -6.17
N SER A 67 -5.45 -14.38 -4.96
CA SER A 67 -5.37 -15.18 -3.73
C SER A 67 -6.74 -15.81 -3.43
N PRO A 68 -6.84 -17.16 -3.37
CA PRO A 68 -8.13 -17.83 -3.25
C PRO A 68 -8.79 -17.60 -1.89
N ASP A 69 -7.99 -17.54 -0.83
CA ASP A 69 -8.46 -17.55 0.56
C ASP A 69 -8.90 -16.18 1.09
N ILE A 70 -8.84 -15.12 0.27
CA ILE A 70 -9.42 -13.84 0.65
C ILE A 70 -10.95 -13.90 0.53
N GLU A 71 -11.62 -13.30 1.50
CA GLU A 71 -13.07 -13.13 1.52
C GLU A 71 -13.46 -11.81 0.86
N LYS A 72 -12.69 -10.75 1.15
CA LYS A 72 -13.00 -9.39 0.72
C LYS A 72 -11.73 -8.54 0.65
N HIS A 73 -11.68 -7.70 -0.36
CA HIS A 73 -10.59 -6.77 -0.62
C HIS A 73 -11.11 -5.33 -0.60
N THR A 74 -10.67 -4.55 0.37
CA THR A 74 -11.05 -3.15 0.55
C THR A 74 -9.86 -2.27 0.18
N ILE A 75 -10.04 -1.39 -0.80
CA ILE A 75 -8.99 -0.47 -1.26
C ILE A 75 -9.34 0.96 -0.89
N LEU A 76 -8.44 1.66 -0.20
CA LEU A 76 -8.56 3.09 0.06
C LEU A 76 -7.83 3.86 -1.03
N GLU A 77 -8.56 4.68 -1.79
CA GLU A 77 -7.98 5.46 -2.89
C GLU A 77 -8.56 6.88 -2.95
N ALA A 78 -7.67 7.86 -2.78
CA ALA A 78 -8.03 9.28 -2.70
C ALA A 78 -8.22 9.93 -4.08
N HIS A 79 -7.49 9.48 -5.10
CA HIS A 79 -7.44 10.14 -6.40
C HIS A 79 -8.60 9.67 -7.31
N PRO A 80 -9.42 10.60 -7.85
CA PRO A 80 -10.59 10.25 -8.65
C PRO A 80 -10.25 9.43 -9.90
N ASP A 81 -9.27 9.86 -10.70
CA ASP A 81 -8.85 9.15 -11.91
C ASP A 81 -8.29 7.73 -11.61
N VAL A 82 -7.70 7.53 -10.43
CA VAL A 82 -7.18 6.22 -10.00
C VAL A 82 -8.31 5.29 -9.57
N ARG A 83 -9.34 5.83 -8.90
CA ARG A 83 -10.57 5.06 -8.65
C ARG A 83 -11.29 4.66 -9.92
N GLU A 84 -11.41 5.57 -10.89
CA GLU A 84 -12.03 5.26 -12.18
C GLU A 84 -11.25 4.15 -12.90
N PHE A 85 -9.92 4.23 -12.91
CA PHE A 85 -9.07 3.19 -13.45
C PHE A 85 -9.26 1.84 -12.74
N ALA A 86 -9.34 1.83 -11.41
CA ALA A 86 -9.62 0.63 -10.62
C ALA A 86 -10.97 0.00 -10.97
N GLN A 87 -12.02 0.82 -11.15
CA GLN A 87 -13.35 0.38 -11.57
C GLN A 87 -13.35 -0.28 -12.95
N GLN A 88 -12.58 0.28 -13.89
CA GLN A 88 -12.43 -0.28 -15.23
C GLN A 88 -11.61 -1.58 -15.23
N LYS A 89 -10.63 -1.70 -14.34
CA LYS A 89 -9.71 -2.85 -14.29
C LYS A 89 -10.31 -4.06 -13.58
N PHE A 90 -11.13 -3.87 -12.55
CA PHE A 90 -11.72 -4.95 -11.74
C PHE A 90 -13.26 -4.93 -11.69
N PRO A 91 -13.96 -4.83 -12.85
CA PRO A 91 -15.41 -4.65 -12.86
C PRO A 91 -16.15 -5.85 -12.24
N GLU A 92 -15.66 -7.06 -12.48
CA GLU A 92 -16.29 -8.28 -11.97
C GLU A 92 -16.13 -8.41 -10.46
N ALA A 93 -14.92 -8.21 -9.92
CA ALA A 93 -14.65 -8.29 -8.49
C ALA A 93 -15.49 -7.27 -7.69
N LEU A 94 -15.68 -6.07 -8.25
CA LEU A 94 -16.56 -5.04 -7.70
C LEU A 94 -18.04 -5.46 -7.79
N ARG A 95 -18.48 -5.97 -8.94
CA ARG A 95 -19.86 -6.40 -9.18
C ARG A 95 -20.30 -7.51 -8.23
N ILE A 96 -19.44 -8.49 -7.96
CA ILE A 96 -19.74 -9.60 -7.04
C ILE A 96 -19.47 -9.25 -5.57
N GLY A 97 -18.93 -8.06 -5.29
CA GLY A 97 -18.65 -7.59 -3.94
C GLY A 97 -17.39 -8.17 -3.29
N ARG A 98 -16.58 -8.95 -4.03
CA ARG A 98 -15.27 -9.46 -3.55
C ARG A 98 -14.26 -8.33 -3.35
N MET A 99 -14.39 -7.24 -4.11
CA MET A 99 -13.60 -6.03 -3.97
C MET A 99 -14.49 -4.82 -3.70
N GLU A 100 -13.98 -3.82 -2.99
CA GLU A 100 -14.57 -2.49 -2.88
C GLU A 100 -13.51 -1.40 -2.91
N ILE A 101 -13.91 -0.21 -3.38
CA ILE A 101 -13.06 0.98 -3.41
C ILE A 101 -13.72 2.03 -2.52
N VAL A 102 -13.01 2.45 -1.47
CA VAL A 102 -13.48 3.47 -0.54
C VAL A 102 -12.79 4.80 -0.88
N PRO A 103 -13.54 5.82 -1.34
CA PRO A 103 -12.95 7.10 -1.70
C PRO A 103 -12.43 7.88 -0.49
N GLY A 104 -11.17 8.31 -0.57
CA GLY A 104 -10.60 9.31 0.33
C GLY A 104 -9.17 9.02 0.76
N PHE A 105 -8.59 9.98 1.47
CA PHE A 105 -7.27 9.84 2.05
C PHE A 105 -7.33 8.89 3.23
N TRP A 106 -6.33 8.02 3.37
CA TRP A 106 -6.30 7.04 4.44
C TRP A 106 -6.39 7.69 5.82
N GLN A 107 -5.77 8.87 6.01
CA GLN A 107 -5.82 9.65 7.25
C GLN A 107 -7.26 9.98 7.69
N GLU A 108 -8.19 10.06 6.74
CA GLU A 108 -9.58 10.46 6.97
C GLU A 108 -10.55 9.27 6.96
N VAL A 109 -10.17 8.18 6.29
CA VAL A 109 -11.06 7.06 6.01
C VAL A 109 -10.78 5.86 6.91
N SER A 110 -9.53 5.64 7.32
CA SER A 110 -9.15 4.47 8.14
C SER A 110 -9.90 4.43 9.48
N SER A 111 -10.18 5.59 10.07
CA SER A 111 -10.90 5.75 11.34
C SER A 111 -12.37 5.33 11.29
N ARG A 112 -12.91 5.06 10.09
CA ARG A 112 -14.30 4.60 9.90
C ARG A 112 -14.47 3.10 10.08
N PHE A 113 -13.37 2.34 10.02
CA PHE A 113 -13.38 0.91 10.27
C PHE A 113 -13.22 0.63 11.74
N ASP A 114 -13.95 -0.38 12.22
CA ASP A 114 -13.82 -0.88 13.59
C ASP A 114 -12.43 -1.48 13.84
N ASP A 115 -12.04 -1.50 15.11
CA ASP A 115 -10.82 -2.19 15.54
C ASP A 115 -10.85 -3.66 15.14
N GLU A 116 -9.68 -4.24 14.84
CA GLU A 116 -9.54 -5.68 14.55
C GLU A 116 -10.42 -6.19 13.39
N SER A 117 -10.61 -5.38 12.35
CA SER A 117 -11.45 -5.72 11.18
C SER A 117 -10.72 -6.54 10.10
N PHE A 118 -9.40 -6.45 10.01
CA PHE A 118 -8.64 -6.98 8.87
C PHE A 118 -7.68 -8.12 9.25
N ASP A 119 -7.58 -9.13 8.38
CA ASP A 119 -6.65 -10.25 8.48
C ASP A 119 -5.29 -9.92 7.83
N GLY A 120 -5.29 -8.96 6.90
CA GLY A 120 -4.13 -8.47 6.18
C GLY A 120 -4.22 -6.99 5.82
N ILE A 121 -3.11 -6.27 5.92
CA ILE A 121 -3.01 -4.87 5.46
C ILE A 121 -1.76 -4.68 4.59
N LEU A 122 -1.94 -4.07 3.42
CA LEU A 122 -0.88 -3.58 2.53
C LEU A 122 -0.94 -2.06 2.46
N PHE A 123 0.14 -1.38 2.87
CA PHE A 123 0.27 0.07 2.72
C PHE A 123 1.27 0.44 1.62
N ASP A 124 0.77 1.01 0.53
CA ASP A 124 1.59 1.48 -0.59
C ASP A 124 1.02 2.79 -1.14
N THR A 125 1.17 3.84 -0.34
CA THR A 125 0.74 5.19 -0.73
C THR A 125 1.94 6.06 -1.09
N VAL A 126 1.69 7.15 -1.79
CA VAL A 126 2.71 8.12 -2.18
C VAL A 126 2.73 9.32 -1.21
N PRO A 127 3.91 9.86 -0.85
CA PRO A 127 4.01 11.13 -0.15
C PRO A 127 3.43 12.26 -1.02
N LEU A 128 2.66 13.17 -0.42
CA LEU A 128 2.00 14.25 -1.16
C LEU A 128 2.90 15.48 -1.36
N THR A 129 3.99 15.58 -0.61
CA THR A 129 4.99 16.64 -0.68
C THR A 129 6.41 16.07 -0.56
N PRO A 130 7.46 16.81 -0.97
CA PRO A 130 8.85 16.39 -0.73
C PRO A 130 9.20 16.24 0.75
N GLU A 131 8.57 17.03 1.63
CA GLU A 131 8.73 16.91 3.09
C GLU A 131 8.18 15.57 3.60
N ASP A 132 6.98 15.17 3.13
CA ASP A 132 6.39 13.87 3.42
C ASP A 132 7.27 12.71 2.89
N ALA A 133 7.97 12.93 1.77
CA ALA A 133 8.84 11.92 1.17
C ALA A 133 10.11 11.65 2.00
N GLY A 134 10.60 12.65 2.74
CA GLY A 134 11.76 12.53 3.61
C GLY A 134 11.47 11.88 4.96
N SER A 135 10.21 11.80 5.39
CA SER A 135 9.82 11.38 6.74
C SER A 135 9.35 9.93 6.86
N PHE A 136 9.39 9.12 5.80
CA PHE A 136 8.79 7.78 5.77
C PHE A 136 7.31 7.82 6.22
N HIS A 137 6.44 8.44 5.41
CA HIS A 137 5.01 8.64 5.72
C HIS A 137 4.24 7.38 6.14
N GLN A 138 4.75 6.18 5.83
CA GLN A 138 4.20 4.94 6.36
C GLN A 138 4.25 4.84 7.90
N HIS A 139 5.20 5.52 8.57
CA HIS A 139 5.34 5.51 10.03
C HIS A 139 4.09 6.07 10.71
N ASP A 140 3.46 7.08 10.10
CA ASP A 140 2.22 7.70 10.60
C ASP A 140 1.05 6.71 10.61
N PHE A 141 1.12 5.64 9.82
CA PHE A 141 0.08 4.62 9.73
C PHE A 141 0.30 3.43 10.67
N PHE A 142 1.49 3.22 11.24
CA PHE A 142 1.79 2.00 12.01
C PHE A 142 0.83 1.78 13.18
N LYS A 143 0.51 2.82 13.95
CA LYS A 143 -0.45 2.72 15.06
C LYS A 143 -1.85 2.37 14.57
N GLU A 144 -2.26 2.92 13.44
CA GLU A 144 -3.57 2.65 12.85
C GLU A 144 -3.64 1.23 12.26
N ALA A 145 -2.57 0.76 11.61
CA ALA A 145 -2.44 -0.63 11.19
C ALA A 145 -2.55 -1.59 12.38
N GLY A 146 -1.89 -1.26 13.51
CA GLY A 146 -2.00 -2.00 14.76
C GLY A 146 -3.43 -2.03 15.31
N ARG A 147 -4.20 -0.93 15.23
CA ARG A 147 -5.61 -0.88 15.62
C ARG A 147 -6.49 -1.76 14.72
N LEU A 148 -6.33 -1.63 13.41
CA LEU A 148 -7.18 -2.24 12.39
C LEU A 148 -6.98 -3.75 12.20
N LEU A 149 -5.77 -4.26 12.41
CA LEU A 149 -5.50 -5.69 12.25
C LEU A 149 -6.12 -6.53 13.35
N LYS A 150 -6.57 -7.74 13.03
CA LYS A 150 -6.85 -8.78 14.02
C LYS A 150 -5.56 -9.26 14.70
N LYS A 151 -5.66 -9.89 15.86
CA LYS A 151 -4.52 -10.44 16.63
C LYS A 151 -3.68 -11.51 15.90
N SER A 152 -4.18 -12.10 14.83
CA SER A 152 -3.41 -13.02 13.97
C SER A 152 -2.99 -12.35 12.65
N GLY A 153 -3.32 -11.07 12.50
CA GLY A 153 -3.24 -10.32 11.26
C GLY A 153 -1.81 -9.97 10.85
N THR A 154 -1.63 -9.73 9.56
CA THR A 154 -0.32 -9.42 8.97
C THR A 154 -0.33 -8.05 8.32
N PHE A 155 0.65 -7.22 8.66
CA PHE A 155 0.90 -5.92 8.05
C PHE A 155 2.15 -5.98 7.16
N THR A 156 2.06 -5.37 5.99
CA THR A 156 3.18 -5.11 5.09
C THR A 156 3.04 -3.74 4.44
N TYR A 157 4.15 -3.20 3.95
CA TYR A 157 4.18 -1.87 3.36
C TYR A 157 5.35 -1.69 2.41
N PHE A 158 5.26 -0.72 1.49
CA PHE A 158 6.40 -0.29 0.68
C PHE A 158 7.48 0.31 1.61
N SER A 159 8.57 -0.41 1.84
CA SER A 159 9.45 -0.14 2.97
C SER A 159 10.39 1.06 2.81
N ARG A 160 10.73 1.41 1.57
CA ARG A 160 11.78 2.39 1.22
C ARG A 160 13.15 2.10 1.88
N VAL A 161 13.44 0.84 2.23
CA VAL A 161 14.76 0.42 2.75
C VAL A 161 15.28 -0.81 1.99
N ALA A 162 16.58 -0.84 1.72
CA ALA A 162 17.15 -1.75 0.72
C ALA A 162 17.54 -3.14 1.26
N THR A 163 18.01 -3.21 2.51
CA THR A 163 18.66 -4.42 3.04
C THR A 163 18.12 -4.89 4.39
N GLU A 164 17.66 -3.97 5.24
CA GLU A 164 17.13 -4.29 6.57
C GLU A 164 16.14 -3.22 7.05
N ILE A 165 15.27 -3.59 7.99
CA ILE A 165 14.40 -2.64 8.70
C ILE A 165 15.22 -1.98 9.83
N PRO A 166 15.47 -0.66 9.79
CA PRO A 166 16.24 0.03 10.82
C PRO A 166 15.61 -0.13 12.21
N GLU A 167 16.44 -0.23 13.27
CA GLU A 167 15.95 -0.40 14.65
C GLU A 167 14.98 0.72 15.09
N ALA A 168 15.17 1.94 14.58
CA ALA A 168 14.23 3.04 14.81
C ALA A 168 12.83 2.73 14.27
N HIS A 169 12.72 2.13 13.08
CA HIS A 169 11.44 1.71 12.50
C HIS A 169 10.86 0.52 13.28
N GLN A 170 11.72 -0.42 13.69
CA GLN A 170 11.29 -1.55 14.51
C GLN A 170 10.71 -1.11 15.84
N LYS A 171 11.32 -0.11 16.49
CA LYS A 171 10.81 0.47 17.73
C LYS A 171 9.40 1.05 17.54
N LEU A 172 9.17 1.82 16.47
CA LEU A 172 7.84 2.36 16.15
C LEU A 172 6.80 1.26 15.92
N LEU A 173 7.18 0.17 15.25
CA LEU A 173 6.31 -1.00 15.07
C LEU A 173 5.97 -1.67 16.41
N ARG A 174 6.96 -1.87 17.30
CA ARG A 174 6.69 -2.44 18.64
C ARG A 174 5.78 -1.52 19.48
N GLU A 175 5.98 -0.20 19.41
CA GLU A 175 5.12 0.79 20.07
C GLU A 175 3.69 0.82 19.50
N ALA A 176 3.53 0.47 18.22
CA ALA A 176 2.23 0.28 17.57
C ALA A 176 1.55 -1.05 17.94
N GLY A 177 2.20 -1.91 18.74
CA GLY A 177 1.63 -3.15 19.26
C GLY A 177 1.95 -4.41 18.44
N PHE A 178 2.91 -4.35 17.52
CA PHE A 178 3.34 -5.52 16.74
C PHE A 178 4.29 -6.42 17.53
N SER A 179 3.97 -7.71 17.61
CA SER A 179 4.74 -8.70 18.38
C SER A 179 5.92 -9.32 17.63
N LYS A 180 5.82 -9.43 16.30
CA LYS A 180 6.91 -9.98 15.46
C LYS A 180 7.18 -9.07 14.27
N ILE A 181 8.46 -8.74 14.09
CA ILE A 181 8.98 -7.94 12.97
C ILE A 181 9.96 -8.83 12.22
N ASP A 182 9.56 -9.23 11.02
CA ASP A 182 10.34 -10.08 10.13
C ASP A 182 10.36 -9.42 8.74
N PHE A 183 11.22 -9.88 7.83
CA PHE A 183 11.26 -9.35 6.47
C PHE A 183 11.99 -10.28 5.50
N GLU A 184 11.71 -10.08 4.21
CA GLU A 184 12.48 -10.65 3.11
C GLU A 184 13.15 -9.53 2.31
N VAL A 185 14.30 -9.81 1.70
CA VAL A 185 14.95 -8.91 0.74
C VAL A 185 14.59 -9.38 -0.67
N VAL A 186 14.03 -8.48 -1.47
CA VAL A 186 13.54 -8.77 -2.83
C VAL A 186 14.42 -8.05 -3.84
N ASP A 187 14.89 -8.79 -4.84
CA ASP A 187 15.61 -8.20 -5.97
C ASP A 187 14.67 -7.37 -6.86
N VAL A 188 15.11 -6.17 -7.22
CA VAL A 188 14.40 -5.22 -8.07
C VAL A 188 15.33 -4.58 -9.09
N ASN A 189 14.76 -4.11 -10.19
CA ASN A 189 15.53 -3.47 -11.26
C ASN A 189 14.88 -2.15 -11.69
N PRO A 190 14.97 -1.09 -10.85
CA PRO A 190 14.46 0.23 -11.21
C PRO A 190 15.20 0.81 -12.43
N PRO A 191 14.55 1.68 -13.22
CA PRO A 191 15.21 2.43 -14.28
C PRO A 191 16.29 3.36 -13.70
N VAL A 192 17.25 3.75 -14.55
CA VAL A 192 18.34 4.66 -14.16
C VAL A 192 18.30 5.89 -15.08
N PRO A 193 18.02 7.10 -14.55
CA PRO A 193 17.70 7.41 -13.15
C PRO A 193 16.27 7.00 -12.74
N SER A 194 16.04 6.80 -11.44
CA SER A 194 14.71 6.67 -10.81
C SER A 194 14.42 7.88 -9.93
N GLN A 195 13.16 8.32 -9.82
CA GLN A 195 12.79 9.41 -8.92
C GLN A 195 12.84 9.03 -7.43
N TYR A 196 12.68 7.74 -7.10
CA TYR A 196 12.47 7.30 -5.70
C TYR A 196 13.24 6.05 -5.28
N TRP A 197 13.91 5.32 -6.18
CA TRP A 197 14.60 4.09 -5.84
C TRP A 197 15.90 3.83 -6.63
N ASP A 198 17.04 3.86 -5.95
CA ASP A 198 18.37 3.69 -6.57
C ASP A 198 19.01 2.31 -6.31
N TYR A 199 18.38 1.45 -5.52
CA TYR A 199 18.95 0.17 -5.08
C TYR A 199 18.45 -1.00 -5.92
N LYS A 200 19.21 -2.10 -5.94
CA LYS A 200 18.84 -3.36 -6.62
C LYS A 200 18.07 -4.34 -5.74
N THR A 201 17.87 -3.99 -4.48
CA THR A 201 17.07 -4.76 -3.54
C THR A 201 16.14 -3.84 -2.79
N ILE A 202 15.03 -4.38 -2.30
CA ILE A 202 14.09 -3.70 -1.41
C ILE A 202 13.58 -4.69 -0.36
N VAL A 203 13.39 -4.21 0.87
CA VAL A 203 12.85 -5.01 1.96
C VAL A 203 11.33 -5.14 1.82
N ALA A 204 10.80 -6.35 1.89
CA ALA A 204 9.38 -6.66 2.05
C ALA A 204 9.08 -6.98 3.53
N PRO A 205 8.47 -6.06 4.29
CA PRO A 205 8.20 -6.27 5.72
C PRO A 205 7.12 -7.33 5.96
N ILE A 206 7.33 -8.19 6.95
CA ILE A 206 6.37 -9.20 7.41
C ILE A 206 6.12 -8.94 8.89
N ILE A 207 5.11 -8.11 9.16
CA ILE A 207 4.83 -7.62 10.51
C ILE A 207 3.58 -8.33 11.06
N LYS A 208 3.71 -9.04 12.19
CA LYS A 208 2.57 -9.69 12.85
C LYS A 208 2.12 -8.85 14.04
N LYS A 209 0.81 -8.66 14.16
CA LYS A 209 0.18 -8.01 15.33
C LYS A 209 0.24 -8.97 16.52
#